data_AF-A0A519Y641-F1
#
_entry.id   AF-A0A519Y641-F1
#
_cell.length_a   1.000
_cell.length_b   1.000
_cell.length_c   1.000
_cell.angle_alpha   90.00
_cell.angle_beta   90.00
_cell.angle_gamma   90.00
#
_symmetry.space_group_name_H-M   'P 1'
#
loop_
_entity.id
_entity.type
_entity.pdbx_description
1 polymer ?
#
loop_
_entity_poly.entity_id
_entity_poly.type
_entity_poly.pdbx_seq_one_letter_code
_entity_poly.pdbx_strand_id
1 'polypeptide(L)'
;MLLVYALACGGMLLLAFLLSTNALRVNRLANRWLGVFVACVGCVLLGRVLPGTTVAAHYPSLPGWLELTRLAMAPAFYLSVVQFT
;
A
#
# COMPACT_ATOMS: atom_id res chain seq x y z
N MET A 1 4.03 -18.28 8.75
CA MET A 1 4.46 -16.87 8.56
C MET A 1 3.99 -16.28 7.24
N LEU A 2 4.22 -16.94 6.11
CA LEU A 2 3.82 -16.44 4.77
C LEU A 2 2.31 -16.17 4.62
N LEU A 3 1.47 -17.04 5.21
CA LEU A 3 0.00 -16.86 5.23
C LEU A 3 -0.44 -15.56 5.94
N VAL A 4 0.22 -15.20 7.04
CA VAL A 4 -0.08 -13.97 7.79
C VAL A 4 0.28 -12.74 6.95
N TYR A 5 1.43 -12.77 6.26
CA TYR A 5 1.81 -11.71 5.33
C TYR A 5 0.86 -11.59 4.14
N ALA A 6 0.37 -12.71 3.59
CA ALA A 6 -0.60 -12.71 2.50
C ALA A 6 -1.96 -12.11 2.93
N LEU A 7 -2.48 -12.52 4.10
CA LEU A 7 -3.69 -11.96 4.69
C LEU A 7 -3.54 -10.47 5.00
N ALA A 8 -2.43 -10.07 5.61
CA ALA A 8 -2.13 -8.67 5.89
C ALA A 8 -2.02 -7.85 4.60
N CYS A 9 -1.35 -8.37 3.57
CA CYS A 9 -1.23 -7.72 2.27
C CYS A 9 -2.61 -7.49 1.64
N GLY A 10 -3.45 -8.53 1.57
CA GLY A 10 -4.81 -8.43 1.03
C GLY A 10 -5.67 -7.45 1.82
N GLY A 11 -5.61 -7.51 3.15
CA GLY A 11 -6.32 -6.60 4.05
C GLY A 11 -5.92 -5.14 3.87
N MET A 12 -4.62 -4.85 3.75
CA MET A 12 -4.12 -3.50 3.52
C MET A 12 -4.54 -2.94 2.16
N LEU A 13 -4.52 -3.76 1.10
CA LEU A 13 -4.97 -3.33 -0.23
C LEU A 13 -6.49 -3.07 -0.25
N LEU A 14 -7.29 -3.91 0.41
CA LEU A 14 -8.72 -3.67 0.59
C LEU A 14 -9.00 -2.40 1.39
N LEU A 15 -8.25 -2.18 2.48
CA LEU A 15 -8.37 -0.97 3.29
C LEU A 15 -8.03 0.28 2.47
N ALA A 16 -6.95 0.23 1.68
CA ALA A 16 -6.56 1.32 0.79
C ALA A 16 -7.65 1.62 -0.25
N PHE A 17 -8.26 0.59 -0.83
CA PHE A 17 -9.38 0.75 -1.75
C PHE A 17 -10.58 1.40 -1.05
N LEU A 18 -10.90 0.97 0.17
CA LEU A 18 -12.03 1.48 0.94
C LEU A 18 -11.82 2.95 1.36
N LEU A 19 -10.60 3.33 1.73
CA LEU A 19 -10.19 4.71 2.01
C LEU A 19 -10.27 5.61 0.77
N SER A 20 -9.95 5.08 -0.40
CA SER A 20 -10.00 5.82 -1.67
C SER A 20 -11.43 6.02 -2.19
N THR A 21 -12.28 5.00 -2.03
CA THR A 21 -13.64 4.96 -2.59
C THR A 21 -14.72 5.44 -1.63
N ASN A 22 -14.57 5.14 -0.34
CA ASN A 22 -15.60 5.28 0.68
C ASN A 22 -15.21 6.31 1.75
N ALA A 23 -14.51 7.37 1.36
CA ALA A 23 -14.25 8.54 2.22
C ALA A 23 -15.56 9.30 2.48
N LEU A 24 -16.33 8.82 3.46
CA LEU A 24 -17.58 9.39 3.94
C LEU A 24 -17.35 10.84 4.44
N ARG A 25 -17.59 11.78 3.53
CA ARG A 25 -17.91 13.22 3.69
C ARG A 25 -16.99 14.14 4.52
N VAL A 26 -16.02 13.65 5.30
CA VAL A 26 -15.07 14.48 6.06
C VAL A 26 -13.65 14.23 5.56
N ASN A 27 -12.92 15.30 5.20
CA ASN A 27 -11.53 15.29 4.72
C ASN A 27 -11.23 14.24 3.63
N ARG A 28 -11.96 14.34 2.50
CA ARG A 28 -11.77 13.49 1.31
C ARG A 28 -10.33 13.49 0.79
N LEU A 29 -9.65 14.63 0.86
CA LEU A 29 -8.27 14.78 0.37
C LEU A 29 -7.32 13.97 1.29
N ALA A 30 -7.34 14.23 2.60
CA ALA A 30 -6.52 13.51 3.58
C ALA A 30 -6.74 11.99 3.51
N ASN A 31 -8.01 11.53 3.44
CA ASN A 31 -8.34 10.12 3.35
C ASN A 31 -7.83 9.45 2.06
N ARG A 32 -7.78 10.19 0.95
CA ARG A 32 -7.17 9.69 -0.29
C ARG A 32 -5.66 9.52 -0.15
N TRP A 33 -4.97 10.49 0.43
CA TRP A 33 -3.53 10.37 0.68
C TRP A 33 -3.20 9.28 1.70
N LEU A 34 -4.06 9.10 2.70
CA LEU A 34 -3.97 7.98 3.63
C LEU A 34 -4.18 6.64 2.91
N GLY A 35 -5.14 6.56 1.98
CA GLY A 35 -5.33 5.40 1.11
C GLY A 35 -4.10 5.08 0.25
N VAL A 36 -3.45 6.10 -0.33
CA VAL A 36 -2.19 5.95 -1.08
C VAL A 36 -1.07 5.42 -0.17
N PHE A 37 -0.93 5.97 1.04
CA PHE A 37 0.02 5.47 2.03
C PHE A 37 -0.22 3.99 2.36
N VAL A 38 -1.47 3.60 2.66
CA VAL A 38 -1.83 2.21 2.96
C VAL A 38 -1.59 1.30 1.75
N ALA A 39 -1.84 1.77 0.53
CA ALA A 39 -1.52 1.02 -0.69
C ALA A 39 0.00 0.76 -0.81
N CYS A 40 0.84 1.75 -0.49
CA CYS A 40 2.29 1.55 -0.45
C CYS A 40 2.69 0.48 0.59
N VAL A 41 2.03 0.43 1.75
CA VAL A 41 2.27 -0.62 2.77
C VAL A 41 1.85 -1.99 2.25
N GLY A 42 0.71 -2.08 1.57
CA GLY A 42 0.27 -3.28 0.86
C GLY A 42 1.32 -3.78 -0.13
N CYS A 43 1.88 -2.89 -0.95
CA CYS A 43 2.97 -3.21 -1.86
C CYS A 43 4.23 -3.71 -1.13
N VAL A 44 4.65 -3.11 -0.02
CA VAL A 44 5.81 -3.61 0.75
C VAL A 44 5.58 -5.04 1.26
N LEU A 45 4.36 -5.34 1.74
CA LEU A 45 3.97 -6.68 2.16
C LEU A 45 3.95 -7.66 0.98
N LEU A 46 3.46 -7.21 -0.18
CA LEU A 46 3.46 -7.98 -1.43
C LEU A 46 4.88 -8.42 -1.81
N GLY A 47 5.88 -7.55 -1.66
CA GLY A 47 7.30 -7.88 -1.88
C GLY A 47 7.86 -8.96 -0.95
N ARG A 48 7.24 -9.20 0.22
CA ARG A 48 7.58 -10.32 1.12
C ARG A 48 6.87 -11.61 0.76
N VAL A 49 5.74 -11.54 0.07
CA VAL A 49 4.93 -12.70 -0.36
C VAL A 49 5.37 -13.22 -1.72
N LEU A 50 5.80 -12.32 -2.63
CA LEU A 50 6.20 -12.64 -4.00
C LEU A 50 7.29 -13.72 -4.16
N PRO A 51 8.37 -13.73 -3.34
CA PRO A 51 9.47 -14.70 -3.51
C PRO A 51 9.02 -16.16 -3.39
N GLY A 52 7.88 -16.42 -2.75
CA GLY A 52 7.29 -17.76 -2.64
C GLY A 52 6.42 -18.17 -3.83
N THR A 53 6.35 -17.37 -4.90
CA THR A 53 5.45 -17.59 -6.05
C THR A 53 6.22 -17.66 -7.37
N THR A 54 5.66 -18.38 -8.35
CA THR A 54 6.21 -18.47 -9.72
C THR A 54 6.25 -17.12 -10.45
N VAL A 55 5.51 -16.12 -9.96
CA VAL A 55 5.49 -14.75 -10.48
C VAL A 55 6.84 -14.05 -10.32
N ALA A 56 7.56 -14.33 -9.23
CA ALA A 56 8.89 -13.74 -9.01
C ALA A 56 9.92 -14.19 -10.06
N ALA A 57 9.78 -15.41 -10.59
CA ALA A 57 10.64 -15.94 -11.65
C ALA A 57 10.34 -15.30 -13.02
N HIS A 58 9.07 -14.94 -13.27
CA HIS A 58 8.66 -14.28 -14.51
C HIS A 58 8.94 -12.77 -14.53
N TYR A 59 8.99 -12.11 -13.37
CA TYR A 59 9.15 -10.66 -13.27
C TYR A 59 10.26 -10.27 -12.29
N PRO A 60 11.54 -10.37 -12.68
CA PRO A 60 12.68 -10.07 -11.81
C PRO A 60 12.81 -8.57 -11.46
N SER A 61 12.17 -7.68 -12.22
CA SER A 61 12.18 -6.23 -11.97
C SER A 61 11.14 -5.76 -10.95
N LEU A 62 10.12 -6.59 -10.66
CA LEU A 62 9.00 -6.27 -9.76
C LEU A 62 9.47 -5.86 -8.34
N PRO A 63 10.47 -6.53 -7.72
CA PRO A 63 11.07 -6.10 -6.45
C PRO A 63 11.62 -4.68 -6.47
N GLY A 64 12.24 -4.25 -7.59
CA GLY A 64 12.75 -2.88 -7.74
C GLY A 64 11.64 -1.84 -7.74
N TRP A 65 10.52 -2.12 -8.42
CA TRP A 65 9.33 -1.27 -8.40
C TRP A 65 8.68 -1.19 -7.01
N LEU A 66 8.76 -2.26 -6.23
CA LEU A 66 8.25 -2.30 -4.85
C LEU A 66 9.08 -1.45 -3.88
N GLU A 67 10.35 -1.17 -4.19
CA GLU A 67 11.16 -0.25 -3.36
C GLU A 67 10.79 1.23 -3.63
N LEU A 68 10.28 1.56 -4.83
CA LEU A 68 9.76 2.91 -5.12
C LEU A 68 8.56 3.25 -4.23
N THR A 69 7.75 2.27 -3.86
CA THR A 69 6.62 2.52 -2.95
C THR A 69 7.07 2.86 -1.53
N ARG A 70 8.28 2.43 -1.10
CA ARG A 70 8.86 2.89 0.18
C ARG A 70 9.27 4.34 0.15
N LEU A 71 9.82 4.82 -0.96
CA LEU A 71 10.13 6.24 -1.14
C LEU A 71 8.85 7.09 -1.11
N ALA A 72 7.76 6.58 -1.69
CA ALA A 72 6.47 7.26 -1.71
C ALA A 72 5.71 7.24 -0.37
N MET A 73 6.05 6.36 0.58
CA MET A 73 5.34 6.28 1.87
C MET A 73 5.42 7.56 2.70
N ALA A 74 6.63 8.07 2.91
CA ALA A 74 6.86 9.24 3.75
C ALA A 74 6.10 10.50 3.25
N PRO A 75 6.18 10.89 1.95
CA PRO A 75 5.42 12.02 1.44
C PRO A 75 3.91 11.77 1.44
N ALA A 76 3.45 10.54 1.15
CA ALA A 76 2.02 10.22 1.18
C ALA A 76 1.44 10.36 2.60
N PHE A 77 2.17 9.88 3.61
CA PHE A 77 1.78 10.04 5.01
C PHE A 77 1.77 11.52 5.43
N TYR A 78 2.83 12.26 5.11
CA TYR A 78 2.91 13.68 5.42
C TYR A 78 1.74 14.48 4.83
N LEU A 79 1.43 14.26 3.55
CA LEU A 79 0.30 14.94 2.88
C LEU A 79 -1.05 14.55 3.48
N SER A 80 -1.20 13.31 3.96
CA SER A 80 -2.43 12.90 4.67
C SER A 80 -2.64 13.67 5.97
N VAL A 81 -1.57 13.97 6.72
CA VAL A 81 -1.63 14.71 7.98
C VAL A 81 -1.86 16.20 7.75
N VAL A 82 -1.14 16.80 6.80
CA VAL A 82 -1.28 18.24 6.48
C VAL A 82 -2.67 18.59 5.96
N GLN A 83 -3.31 17.68 5.25
CA GLN A 83 -4.67 17.90 4.74
C GLN A 83 -5.75 17.53 5.76
N PHE A 84 -5.35 16.97 6.90
CA PHE A 84 -6.27 16.66 7.99
C PHE A 84 -6.60 17.88 8.85
N THR A 85 -5.64 18.81 9.00
CA THR A 85 -5.82 20.16 9.58
C THR A 85 -6.60 21.08 8.67
#